data_AF-A0A7S4KDV0-F1
#
_entry.id   AF-A0A7S4KDV0-F1
#
_cell.length_a   1.000
_cell.length_b   1.000
_cell.length_c   1.000
_cell.angle_alpha   90.00
_cell.angle_beta   90.00
_cell.angle_gamma   90.00
#
_symmetry.space_group_name_H-M   'P 1'
#
loop_
_entity.id
_entity.type
_entity.pdbx_description
1 polymer ?
#
loop_
_entity_poly.entity_id
_entity_poly.type
_entity_poly.pdbx_seq_one_letter_code
_entity_poly.pdbx_strand_id
1 'polypeptide(L)'
;SRLSGTGRMAKVTLFSWGPGDDLVVTSGQIPQGVSETASPDERRRAVSRGADLSWIRLNLPWSLWKNRNFVQAPLQMFYSEAQNVWSQSISRALSVGMNDANLDARRMLLADEINEYKELYCTLLTRMVENVENLQEGDAALAKDMLSRLYRGHQAWHLAHIIIKHLSPRPANMNADLPFDLVHWMQEHNPSDLFQGGSSQPFLTDGASYRANDDWWRALFHFVMHVYIDQAVEMLSLIGRDGPFAHQCGEDGVEMVEVMLSLLVGGGEGGEVSLFELENMVDNNVAIDSYWRVWTTRKEWTYLDKLVQRGASPICQKMATMVKIMKGSEDEISAHAYSWLQIVVTRMLFGRSETVLGVADLASYADDALTVHGQFVRKPEDEESVIKDLLRLDMQGAVQHFFTDLKDWWSSAHLADVLYRGKYLPFSQLFASNMRTYAICNYIDILMSSNNMWQVAMAYVKGVVESDAMVDESTSVEARERWRVRRQEMLHLAHLIISRQHIDSDIKCRHLLQCCPEYVRDIHGSHLWDDSELIVKTASEIQCAWGLRLYARGHEAASLYWLARAESKLVATLASQRLHSFVQGVGDSL
;
A
#
# COMPACT_ATOMS: atom_id res chain seq x y z
N SER A 1 15.26 49.86 -25.43
CA SER A 1 15.07 49.72 -26.90
C SER A 1 13.60 49.53 -27.18
N ARG A 2 13.07 50.18 -28.23
CA ARG A 2 11.63 50.31 -28.52
C ARG A 2 10.93 48.94 -28.68
N LEU A 3 9.90 48.69 -27.88
CA LEU A 3 8.91 47.63 -28.09
C LEU A 3 7.85 48.14 -29.08
N SER A 4 7.83 47.59 -30.28
CA SER A 4 6.69 47.68 -31.18
C SER A 4 5.59 46.74 -30.67
N GLY A 5 4.55 47.33 -30.07
CA GLY A 5 3.41 46.61 -29.53
C GLY A 5 2.50 46.06 -30.63
N THR A 6 2.65 44.77 -30.95
CA THR A 6 1.54 43.96 -31.43
C THR A 6 0.95 43.24 -30.23
N GLY A 7 -0.15 43.76 -29.69
CA GLY A 7 -0.91 43.12 -28.61
C GLY A 7 -1.51 41.80 -29.08
N ARG A 8 -0.80 40.69 -28.87
CA ARG A 8 -1.44 39.38 -28.76
C ARG A 8 -2.05 39.32 -27.37
N MET A 9 -3.36 39.54 -27.26
CA MET A 9 -4.09 39.10 -26.08
C MET A 9 -3.82 37.61 -25.90
N ALA A 10 -3.34 37.21 -24.71
CA ALA A 10 -3.28 35.80 -24.35
C ALA A 10 -4.70 35.23 -24.50
N LYS A 11 -4.87 34.22 -25.36
CA LYS A 11 -6.15 33.51 -25.47
C LYS A 11 -6.41 32.84 -24.12
N VAL A 12 -7.48 33.24 -23.46
CA VAL A 12 -7.97 32.59 -22.24
C VAL A 12 -8.59 31.26 -22.66
N THR A 13 -7.93 30.16 -22.32
CA THR A 13 -8.46 28.81 -22.50
C THR A 13 -9.20 28.42 -21.22
N LEU A 14 -10.53 28.31 -21.27
CA LEU A 14 -11.31 27.75 -20.17
C LEU A 14 -11.21 26.22 -20.23
N PHE A 15 -10.90 25.62 -19.08
CA PHE A 15 -10.97 24.18 -18.85
C PHE A 15 -12.11 23.89 -17.88
N SER A 16 -12.93 22.90 -18.19
CA SER A 16 -13.97 22.41 -17.30
C SER A 16 -13.92 20.89 -17.26
N TRP A 17 -13.84 20.32 -16.06
CA TRP A 17 -13.99 18.89 -15.87
C TRP A 17 -15.42 18.45 -16.23
N GLY A 18 -15.53 17.38 -17.01
CA GLY A 18 -16.79 16.70 -17.28
C GLY A 18 -17.23 15.83 -16.11
N PRO A 19 -18.38 15.12 -16.23
CA PRO A 19 -18.92 14.25 -15.18
C PRO A 19 -18.11 12.95 -14.93
N GLY A 20 -16.90 12.83 -15.49
CA GLY A 20 -15.95 11.74 -15.25
C GLY A 20 -14.50 12.24 -15.39
N ASP A 21 -13.58 11.61 -14.67
CA ASP A 21 -12.16 12.04 -14.59
C ASP A 21 -11.39 11.89 -15.90
N ASP A 22 -11.92 11.14 -16.85
CA ASP A 22 -11.32 10.96 -18.15
C ASP A 22 -11.70 12.06 -19.14
N LEU A 23 -12.66 12.94 -18.82
CA LEU A 23 -13.28 13.82 -19.80
C LEU A 23 -13.15 15.30 -19.41
N VAL A 24 -12.41 16.08 -20.20
CA VAL A 24 -12.21 17.53 -19.98
C VAL A 24 -12.72 18.31 -21.19
N VAL A 25 -13.50 19.37 -20.93
CA VAL A 25 -13.89 20.36 -21.95
C VAL A 25 -12.87 21.48 -21.97
N THR A 26 -12.40 21.84 -23.15
CA THR A 26 -11.61 23.04 -23.36
C THR A 26 -12.22 23.95 -24.43
N SER A 27 -12.11 25.27 -24.23
CA SER A 27 -12.66 26.30 -25.13
C SER A 27 -11.62 26.88 -26.11
N GLY A 28 -10.60 26.10 -26.47
CA GLY A 28 -9.52 26.52 -27.38
C GLY A 28 -8.98 25.40 -28.28
N GLN A 29 -8.07 25.74 -29.20
CA GLN A 29 -7.38 24.75 -30.04
C GLN A 29 -6.58 23.78 -29.18
N ILE A 30 -6.76 22.49 -29.42
CA ILE A 30 -6.08 21.39 -28.72
C ILE A 30 -4.56 21.53 -28.93
N PRO A 31 -3.73 21.47 -27.88
CA PRO A 31 -2.28 21.45 -28.00
C PRO A 31 -1.81 20.28 -28.87
N GLN A 32 -0.83 20.51 -29.76
CA GLN A 32 -0.25 19.43 -30.57
C GLN A 32 0.30 18.32 -29.66
N GLY A 33 -0.24 17.10 -29.81
CA GLY A 33 0.16 15.91 -29.03
C GLY A 33 -0.95 15.25 -28.20
N VAL A 34 -2.14 15.85 -28.12
CA VAL A 34 -3.30 15.29 -27.41
C VAL A 34 -4.32 14.72 -28.42
N SER A 35 -4.64 13.43 -28.32
CA SER A 35 -5.54 12.73 -29.26
C SER A 35 -7.02 12.98 -28.95
N GLU A 36 -7.80 13.40 -29.94
CA GLU A 36 -9.27 13.49 -29.87
C GLU A 36 -9.90 12.09 -30.00
N THR A 37 -10.45 11.53 -28.93
CA THR A 37 -11.16 10.24 -28.99
C THR A 37 -12.55 10.29 -28.35
N ALA A 38 -13.37 11.28 -28.72
CA ALA A 38 -14.81 11.27 -28.40
C ALA A 38 -15.60 10.53 -29.49
N SER A 39 -16.56 9.69 -29.08
CA SER A 39 -17.37 8.88 -30.00
C SER A 39 -18.36 9.76 -30.81
N PRO A 40 -18.82 9.30 -32.00
CA PRO A 40 -19.74 10.07 -32.86
C PRO A 40 -21.06 10.45 -32.18
N ASP A 41 -21.53 9.66 -31.21
CA ASP A 41 -22.79 9.89 -30.50
C ASP A 41 -22.67 10.91 -29.36
N GLU A 42 -21.45 11.13 -28.85
CA GLU A 42 -21.13 12.22 -27.91
C GLU A 42 -21.03 13.56 -28.66
N ARG A 43 -20.48 13.55 -29.89
CA ARG A 43 -20.48 14.72 -30.78
C ARG A 43 -21.90 15.19 -31.10
N ARG A 44 -22.83 14.28 -31.39
CA ARG A 44 -24.21 14.61 -31.77
C ARG A 44 -25.03 15.30 -30.67
N ARG A 45 -24.71 15.10 -29.39
CA ARG A 45 -25.41 15.79 -28.29
C ARG A 45 -24.96 17.23 -28.06
N ALA A 46 -23.76 17.61 -28.50
CA ALA A 46 -23.14 18.92 -28.22
C ALA A 46 -23.35 19.98 -29.33
N VAL A 47 -23.66 19.59 -30.57
CA VAL A 47 -23.77 20.53 -31.72
C VAL A 47 -25.03 21.43 -31.64
N SER A 48 -25.84 21.35 -30.59
CA SER A 48 -27.06 22.16 -30.50
C SER A 48 -26.84 23.65 -30.16
N ARG A 49 -25.64 24.10 -29.77
CA ARG A 49 -25.37 25.53 -29.49
C ARG A 49 -23.91 25.97 -29.78
N GLY A 50 -23.57 26.11 -31.05
CA GLY A 50 -22.65 27.13 -31.62
C GLY A 50 -21.36 27.58 -30.91
N ALA A 51 -20.72 26.79 -30.04
CA ALA A 51 -19.44 27.13 -29.41
C ALA A 51 -18.37 26.07 -29.72
N ASP A 52 -17.15 26.51 -30.07
CA ASP A 52 -15.97 25.67 -30.32
C ASP A 52 -15.48 25.02 -29.01
N LEU A 53 -16.19 23.99 -28.56
CA LEU A 53 -15.83 23.18 -27.39
C LEU A 53 -15.18 21.88 -27.85
N SER A 54 -13.94 21.66 -27.42
CA SER A 54 -13.18 20.43 -27.68
C SER A 54 -13.18 19.55 -26.44
N TRP A 55 -13.50 18.27 -26.61
CA TRP A 55 -13.47 17.28 -25.53
C TRP A 55 -12.15 16.51 -25.59
N ILE A 56 -11.36 16.61 -24.53
CA ILE A 56 -10.09 15.91 -24.37
C ILE A 56 -10.33 14.72 -23.46
N ARG A 57 -9.93 13.54 -23.93
CA ARG A 57 -9.82 12.37 -23.05
C ARG A 57 -8.42 12.31 -22.47
N LEU A 58 -8.28 12.36 -21.14
CA LEU A 58 -6.95 12.32 -20.52
C LEU A 58 -6.37 10.89 -20.60
N ASN A 59 -5.14 10.75 -21.10
CA ASN A 59 -4.37 9.50 -21.03
C ASN A 59 -3.85 9.29 -19.60
N LEU A 60 -4.77 8.90 -18.72
CA LEU A 60 -4.48 8.53 -17.33
C LEU A 60 -4.05 7.05 -17.26
N PRO A 61 -3.58 6.53 -16.10
CA PRO A 61 -3.38 5.09 -15.89
C PRO A 61 -4.63 4.25 -16.23
N TRP A 62 -5.81 4.87 -16.16
CA TRP A 62 -7.09 4.32 -16.62
C TRP A 62 -7.14 4.00 -18.12
N SER A 63 -6.21 4.49 -18.93
CA SER A 63 -6.07 4.11 -20.34
C SER A 63 -5.75 2.62 -20.52
N LEU A 64 -5.08 1.99 -19.53
CA LEU A 64 -4.86 0.55 -19.49
C LEU A 64 -6.13 -0.23 -19.16
N TRP A 65 -7.17 0.41 -18.59
CA TRP A 65 -8.44 -0.25 -18.28
C TRP A 65 -9.21 -0.70 -19.52
N LYS A 66 -8.85 -0.21 -20.72
CA LYS A 66 -9.33 -0.77 -22.00
C LYS A 66 -8.94 -2.24 -22.16
N ASN A 67 -7.82 -2.67 -21.57
CA ASN A 67 -7.33 -4.04 -21.59
C ASN A 67 -8.06 -4.86 -20.53
N ARG A 68 -9.31 -5.23 -20.85
CA ARG A 68 -10.24 -5.84 -19.91
C ARG A 68 -9.67 -7.09 -19.23
N ASN A 69 -9.07 -7.99 -20.00
CA ASN A 69 -8.60 -9.28 -19.49
C ASN A 69 -7.29 -9.17 -18.71
N PHE A 70 -6.39 -8.27 -19.13
CA PHE A 70 -5.02 -8.21 -18.62
C PHE A 70 -4.83 -7.22 -17.47
N VAL A 71 -5.68 -6.21 -17.35
CA VAL A 71 -5.54 -5.13 -16.34
C VAL A 71 -6.82 -4.94 -15.55
N GLN A 72 -7.95 -4.74 -16.23
CA GLN A 72 -9.20 -4.42 -15.54
C GLN A 72 -9.72 -5.57 -14.66
N ALA A 73 -9.77 -6.80 -15.19
CA ALA A 73 -10.32 -7.94 -14.47
C ALA A 73 -9.50 -8.30 -13.22
N PRO A 74 -8.15 -8.39 -13.26
CA PRO A 74 -7.34 -8.58 -12.05
C PRO A 74 -7.58 -7.51 -10.98
N LEU A 75 -7.60 -6.23 -11.37
CA LEU A 75 -7.85 -5.12 -10.44
C LEU A 75 -9.27 -5.17 -9.86
N GLN A 76 -10.29 -5.49 -10.67
CA GLN A 76 -11.67 -5.61 -10.19
C GLN A 76 -11.83 -6.75 -9.17
N MET A 77 -11.20 -7.91 -9.43
CA MET A 77 -11.18 -9.01 -8.46
C MET A 77 -10.48 -8.58 -7.17
N PHE A 78 -9.31 -7.96 -7.29
CA PHE A 78 -8.59 -7.43 -6.14
C PHE A 78 -9.44 -6.47 -5.29
N TYR A 79 -10.08 -5.47 -5.90
CA TYR A 79 -10.93 -4.53 -5.16
C TYR A 79 -12.13 -5.21 -4.48
N SER A 80 -12.72 -6.22 -5.12
CA SER A 80 -13.80 -7.01 -4.51
C SER A 80 -13.32 -7.85 -3.33
N GLU A 81 -12.17 -8.51 -3.45
CA GLU A 81 -11.57 -9.31 -2.38
C GLU A 81 -11.13 -8.41 -1.22
N ALA A 82 -10.48 -7.29 -1.53
CA ALA A 82 -10.08 -6.27 -0.56
C ALA A 82 -11.26 -5.69 0.22
N GLN A 83 -12.38 -5.40 -0.46
CA GLN A 83 -13.60 -4.94 0.21
C GLN A 83 -14.14 -5.98 1.20
N ASN A 84 -14.06 -7.26 0.85
CA ASN A 84 -14.49 -8.35 1.74
C ASN A 84 -13.57 -8.44 2.97
N VAL A 85 -12.24 -8.41 2.77
CA VAL A 85 -11.26 -8.39 3.86
C VAL A 85 -11.51 -7.20 4.78
N TRP A 86 -11.71 -6.00 4.20
CA TRP A 86 -12.02 -4.80 4.96
C TRP A 86 -13.31 -4.92 5.78
N SER A 87 -14.39 -5.42 5.18
CA SER A 87 -15.67 -5.61 5.87
C SER A 87 -15.58 -6.63 7.01
N GLN A 88 -14.84 -7.73 6.80
CA GLN A 88 -14.58 -8.73 7.82
C GLN A 88 -13.69 -8.18 8.95
N SER A 89 -12.68 -7.41 8.60
CA SER A 89 -11.79 -6.72 9.53
C SER A 89 -12.54 -5.71 10.42
N ILE A 90 -13.45 -4.92 9.85
CA ILE A 90 -14.35 -4.07 10.63
C ILE A 90 -15.23 -4.91 11.55
N SER A 91 -15.84 -5.98 11.05
CA SER A 91 -16.70 -6.86 11.85
C SER A 91 -15.94 -7.47 13.03
N ARG A 92 -14.70 -7.93 12.82
CA ARG A 92 -13.80 -8.41 13.89
C ARG A 92 -13.53 -7.31 14.92
N ALA A 93 -13.14 -6.11 14.48
CA ALA A 93 -12.87 -5.00 15.38
C ALA A 93 -14.11 -4.58 16.21
N LEU A 94 -15.30 -4.60 15.59
CA LEU A 94 -16.56 -4.32 16.27
C LEU A 94 -16.88 -5.40 17.31
N SER A 95 -16.64 -6.69 17.00
CA SER A 95 -16.89 -7.80 17.93
C SER A 95 -16.01 -7.74 19.18
N VAL A 96 -14.78 -7.22 19.06
CA VAL A 96 -13.84 -7.03 20.17
C VAL A 96 -14.13 -5.73 20.94
N GLY A 97 -14.70 -4.72 20.28
CA GLY A 97 -15.08 -3.42 20.89
C GLY A 97 -13.97 -2.38 20.87
N MET A 98 -14.29 -1.12 20.51
CA MET A 98 -13.34 -0.03 20.17
C MET A 98 -12.79 0.84 21.31
N ASN A 99 -12.96 0.42 22.55
CA ASN A 99 -12.50 1.14 23.73
C ASN A 99 -11.01 0.91 24.06
N ASP A 100 -10.48 1.69 25.02
CA ASP A 100 -9.11 1.54 25.52
C ASP A 100 -8.88 0.21 26.27
N ALA A 101 -9.92 -0.34 26.90
CA ALA A 101 -9.81 -1.60 27.64
C ALA A 101 -9.47 -2.80 26.75
N ASN A 102 -9.92 -2.79 25.49
CA ASN A 102 -9.71 -3.88 24.54
C ASN A 102 -8.61 -3.56 23.50
N LEU A 103 -7.82 -2.52 23.72
CA LEU A 103 -6.82 -2.04 22.75
C LEU A 103 -5.74 -3.09 22.47
N ASP A 104 -5.25 -3.77 23.50
CA ASP A 104 -4.20 -4.79 23.35
C ASP A 104 -4.68 -6.00 22.55
N ALA A 105 -5.88 -6.50 22.88
CA ALA A 105 -6.53 -7.57 22.13
C ALA A 105 -6.75 -7.19 20.66
N ARG A 106 -7.10 -5.93 20.39
CA ARG A 106 -7.17 -5.43 19.01
C ARG A 106 -5.80 -5.43 18.35
N ARG A 107 -4.78 -4.86 19.00
CA ARG A 107 -3.45 -4.73 18.41
C ARG A 107 -2.90 -6.08 17.96
N MET A 108 -3.16 -7.13 18.73
CA MET A 108 -2.82 -8.50 18.32
C MET A 108 -3.48 -8.92 17.00
N LEU A 109 -4.76 -8.58 16.78
CA LEU A 109 -5.48 -8.91 15.53
C LEU A 109 -5.03 -8.09 14.32
N LEU A 110 -4.47 -6.88 14.53
CA LEU A 110 -4.09 -6.00 13.41
C LEU A 110 -2.97 -6.61 12.56
N ALA A 111 -2.04 -7.36 13.17
CA ALA A 111 -0.97 -8.00 12.42
C ALA A 111 -1.55 -8.98 11.38
N ASP A 112 -2.50 -9.82 11.80
CA ASP A 112 -3.18 -10.77 10.92
C ASP A 112 -3.97 -10.04 9.81
N GLU A 113 -4.66 -8.95 10.14
CA GLU A 113 -5.40 -8.14 9.16
C GLU A 113 -4.49 -7.52 8.09
N ILE A 114 -3.31 -7.03 8.49
CA ILE A 114 -2.33 -6.46 7.55
C ILE A 114 -1.71 -7.55 6.70
N ASN A 115 -1.48 -8.73 7.28
CA ASN A 115 -1.00 -9.88 6.52
C ASN A 115 -2.02 -10.30 5.45
N GLU A 116 -3.32 -10.29 5.74
CA GLU A 116 -4.37 -10.53 4.73
C GLU A 116 -4.29 -9.53 3.56
N TYR A 117 -4.05 -8.24 3.84
CA TYR A 117 -3.84 -7.24 2.78
C TYR A 117 -2.53 -7.45 2.00
N LYS A 118 -1.43 -7.83 2.67
CA LYS A 118 -0.16 -8.20 2.04
C LYS A 118 -0.39 -9.33 1.02
N GLU A 119 -1.06 -10.40 1.42
CA GLU A 119 -1.32 -11.57 0.58
C GLU A 119 -2.23 -11.24 -0.62
N LEU A 120 -3.21 -10.35 -0.44
CA LEU A 120 -4.00 -9.83 -1.56
C LEU A 120 -3.14 -9.04 -2.56
N TYR A 121 -2.21 -8.20 -2.07
CA TYR A 121 -1.27 -7.48 -2.92
C TYR A 121 -0.35 -8.44 -3.69
N CYS A 122 0.18 -9.46 -3.01
CA CYS A 122 1.02 -10.49 -3.63
C CYS A 122 0.25 -11.22 -4.76
N THR A 123 -1.00 -11.60 -4.49
CA THR A 123 -1.88 -12.25 -5.48
C THR A 123 -2.15 -11.34 -6.68
N LEU A 124 -2.42 -10.05 -6.45
CA LEU A 124 -2.58 -9.07 -7.51
C LEU A 124 -1.30 -8.95 -8.35
N LEU A 125 -0.15 -8.80 -7.69
CA LEU A 125 1.14 -8.63 -8.36
C LEU A 125 1.45 -9.83 -9.27
N THR A 126 1.34 -11.06 -8.76
CA THR A 126 1.57 -12.29 -9.53
C THR A 126 0.67 -12.33 -10.78
N ARG A 127 -0.63 -12.08 -10.63
CA ARG A 127 -1.58 -12.03 -11.75
C ARG A 127 -1.22 -10.93 -12.75
N MET A 128 -0.75 -9.78 -12.29
CA MET A 128 -0.42 -8.66 -13.16
C MET A 128 0.87 -8.92 -13.93
N VAL A 129 1.90 -9.49 -13.29
CA VAL A 129 3.19 -9.82 -13.95
C VAL A 129 2.97 -10.78 -15.12
N GLU A 130 2.19 -11.86 -14.92
CA GLU A 130 1.85 -12.83 -15.98
C GLU A 130 1.12 -12.18 -17.17
N ASN A 131 0.33 -11.14 -16.91
CA ASN A 131 -0.52 -10.50 -17.91
C ASN A 131 0.18 -9.40 -18.70
N VAL A 132 1.20 -8.73 -18.12
CA VAL A 132 1.86 -7.57 -18.75
C VAL A 132 2.70 -7.98 -19.97
N GLU A 133 3.24 -9.20 -20.00
CA GLU A 133 3.99 -9.72 -21.16
C GLU A 133 3.14 -9.83 -22.43
N ASN A 134 1.81 -9.87 -22.28
CA ASN A 134 0.86 -10.04 -23.39
C ASN A 134 0.35 -8.68 -23.96
N LEU A 135 0.82 -7.54 -23.45
CA LEU A 135 0.40 -6.21 -23.89
C LEU A 135 1.22 -5.70 -25.09
N GLN A 136 0.62 -4.80 -25.88
CA GLN A 136 1.33 -4.10 -26.96
C GLN A 136 2.43 -3.18 -26.39
N GLU A 137 3.53 -2.96 -27.13
CA GLU A 137 4.74 -2.24 -26.64
C GLU A 137 4.46 -0.91 -25.92
N GLY A 138 3.52 -0.09 -26.42
CA GLY A 138 3.17 1.19 -25.78
C GLY A 138 2.38 1.04 -24.47
N ASP A 139 1.47 0.05 -24.39
CA ASP A 139 0.73 -0.26 -23.18
C ASP A 139 1.62 -1.01 -22.16
N ALA A 140 2.61 -1.77 -22.64
CA ALA A 140 3.56 -2.50 -21.81
C ALA A 140 4.46 -1.57 -20.98
N ALA A 141 4.89 -0.42 -21.53
CA ALA A 141 5.67 0.57 -20.77
C ALA A 141 4.88 1.16 -19.60
N LEU A 142 3.62 1.57 -19.84
CA LEU A 142 2.72 2.05 -18.78
C LEU A 142 2.40 0.96 -17.76
N ALA A 143 2.25 -0.28 -18.21
CA ALA A 143 1.97 -1.40 -17.32
C ALA A 143 3.18 -1.79 -16.45
N LYS A 144 4.41 -1.66 -16.98
CA LYS A 144 5.64 -1.81 -16.19
C LYS A 144 5.77 -0.76 -15.09
N ASP A 145 5.45 0.49 -15.39
CA ASP A 145 5.41 1.56 -14.37
C ASP A 145 4.36 1.27 -13.27
N MET A 146 3.17 0.81 -13.66
CA MET A 146 2.15 0.38 -12.71
C MET A 146 2.60 -0.83 -11.87
N LEU A 147 3.24 -1.83 -12.49
CA LEU A 147 3.79 -3.00 -11.79
C LEU A 147 4.87 -2.59 -10.78
N SER A 148 5.76 -1.68 -11.15
CA SER A 148 6.78 -1.15 -10.23
C SER A 148 6.13 -0.49 -9.00
N ARG A 149 5.06 0.29 -9.19
CA ARG A 149 4.30 0.89 -8.08
C ARG A 149 3.57 -0.15 -7.22
N LEU A 150 2.96 -1.16 -7.84
CA LEU A 150 2.31 -2.27 -7.11
C LEU A 150 3.32 -3.07 -6.29
N TYR A 151 4.49 -3.33 -6.85
CA TYR A 151 5.58 -4.01 -6.16
C TYR A 151 6.05 -3.21 -4.93
N ARG A 152 6.24 -1.89 -5.07
CA ARG A 152 6.56 -1.01 -3.94
C ARG A 152 5.44 -0.96 -2.90
N GLY A 153 4.18 -0.97 -3.33
CA GLY A 153 3.03 -1.11 -2.44
C GLY A 153 3.11 -2.41 -1.63
N HIS A 154 3.40 -3.54 -2.28
CA HIS A 154 3.58 -4.84 -1.62
C HIS A 154 4.76 -4.82 -0.62
N GLN A 155 5.90 -4.26 -1.01
CA GLN A 155 7.06 -4.06 -0.13
C GLN A 155 6.68 -3.31 1.15
N ALA A 156 5.95 -2.20 1.01
CA ALA A 156 5.52 -1.37 2.11
C ALA A 156 4.47 -2.06 2.99
N TRP A 157 3.51 -2.80 2.42
CA TRP A 157 2.55 -3.61 3.19
C TRP A 157 3.23 -4.72 3.98
N HIS A 158 4.20 -5.41 3.38
CA HIS A 158 4.97 -6.44 4.07
C HIS A 158 5.78 -5.83 5.23
N LEU A 159 6.41 -4.66 5.04
CA LEU A 159 7.13 -3.99 6.11
C LEU A 159 6.19 -3.48 7.22
N ALA A 160 5.03 -2.92 6.85
CA ALA A 160 4.01 -2.49 7.80
C ALA A 160 3.51 -3.67 8.64
N HIS A 161 3.34 -4.85 8.03
CA HIS A 161 3.02 -6.08 8.75
C HIS A 161 4.09 -6.38 9.80
N ILE A 162 5.38 -6.39 9.45
CA ILE A 162 6.48 -6.66 10.38
C ILE A 162 6.51 -5.64 11.52
N ILE A 163 6.41 -4.35 11.21
CA ILE A 163 6.47 -3.32 12.25
C ILE A 163 5.28 -3.44 13.20
N ILE A 164 4.06 -3.64 12.69
CA ILE A 164 2.86 -3.72 13.53
C ILE A 164 2.82 -5.03 14.30
N LYS A 165 3.27 -6.14 13.68
CA LYS A 165 3.58 -7.40 14.34
C LYS A 165 4.38 -7.10 15.61
N HIS A 166 5.49 -6.37 15.51
CA HIS A 166 6.39 -6.08 16.64
C HIS A 166 5.99 -4.90 17.55
N LEU A 167 5.08 -4.02 17.13
CA LEU A 167 4.46 -3.01 18.01
C LEU A 167 3.34 -3.59 18.88
N SER A 168 2.73 -4.68 18.43
CA SER A 168 1.62 -5.31 19.13
C SER A 168 2.07 -6.04 20.40
N PRO A 169 1.20 -6.15 21.43
CA PRO A 169 1.54 -6.83 22.68
C PRO A 169 2.00 -8.27 22.45
N ARG A 170 3.19 -8.60 22.95
CA ARG A 170 3.84 -9.90 22.77
C ARG A 170 4.54 -10.38 24.03
N PRO A 171 4.77 -11.70 24.17
CA PRO A 171 5.67 -12.24 25.17
C PRO A 171 7.05 -11.60 25.07
N ALA A 172 7.64 -11.21 26.21
CA ALA A 172 8.92 -10.50 26.25
C ALA A 172 10.12 -11.27 25.65
N ASN A 173 9.98 -12.58 25.46
CA ASN A 173 10.99 -13.48 24.88
C ASN A 173 10.89 -13.61 23.34
N MET A 174 9.95 -12.91 22.71
CA MET A 174 9.73 -12.89 21.25
C MET A 174 10.05 -11.50 20.67
N ASN A 175 11.12 -10.88 21.16
CA ASN A 175 11.57 -9.56 20.68
C ASN A 175 12.85 -9.68 19.81
N ALA A 176 13.58 -10.81 19.90
CA ALA A 176 14.78 -11.01 19.10
C ALA A 176 14.52 -11.46 17.65
N ASP A 177 13.29 -11.74 17.25
CA ASP A 177 12.89 -12.15 15.89
C ASP A 177 12.77 -10.97 14.90
N LEU A 178 12.59 -9.72 15.36
CA LEU A 178 12.47 -8.54 14.47
C LEU A 178 13.59 -8.43 13.40
N PRO A 179 14.89 -8.57 13.70
CA PRO A 179 15.91 -8.50 12.67
C PRO A 179 15.82 -9.64 11.65
N PHE A 180 15.40 -10.83 12.06
CA PHE A 180 15.19 -11.95 11.14
C PHE A 180 13.99 -11.67 10.23
N ASP A 181 12.87 -11.18 10.77
CA ASP A 181 11.75 -10.74 9.94
C ASP A 181 12.15 -9.66 8.92
N LEU A 182 13.00 -8.70 9.32
CA LEU A 182 13.53 -7.67 8.42
C LEU A 182 14.49 -8.24 7.38
N VAL A 183 15.30 -9.23 7.75
CA VAL A 183 16.15 -9.98 6.82
C VAL A 183 15.29 -10.70 5.80
N HIS A 184 14.29 -11.46 6.21
CA HIS A 184 13.37 -12.15 5.30
C HIS A 184 12.63 -11.18 4.38
N TRP A 185 12.21 -10.02 4.91
CA TRP A 185 11.65 -8.95 4.10
C TRP A 185 12.64 -8.47 3.03
N MET A 186 13.90 -8.22 3.40
CA MET A 186 14.92 -7.85 2.41
C MET A 186 15.16 -8.97 1.40
N GLN A 187 15.18 -10.23 1.82
CA GLN A 187 15.43 -11.37 0.94
C GLN A 187 14.28 -11.56 -0.08
N GLU A 188 13.03 -11.35 0.35
CA GLU A 188 11.84 -11.41 -0.52
C GLU A 188 11.85 -10.27 -1.56
N HIS A 189 12.35 -9.10 -1.16
CA HIS A 189 12.27 -7.88 -1.96
C HIS A 189 13.56 -7.48 -2.68
N ASN A 190 14.66 -8.18 -2.42
CA ASN A 190 15.95 -8.06 -3.10
C ASN A 190 16.56 -9.46 -3.25
N PRO A 191 15.99 -10.33 -4.11
CA PRO A 191 16.41 -11.71 -4.21
C PRO A 191 17.88 -11.83 -4.66
N SER A 192 18.57 -12.83 -4.12
CA SER A 192 19.99 -13.10 -4.35
C SER A 192 20.35 -13.30 -5.83
N ASP A 193 19.41 -13.77 -6.65
CA ASP A 193 19.59 -13.98 -8.10
C ASP A 193 19.93 -12.69 -8.87
N LEU A 194 19.50 -11.53 -8.37
CA LEU A 194 19.84 -10.23 -8.97
C LEU A 194 21.35 -9.91 -8.87
N PHE A 195 22.03 -10.50 -7.90
CA PHE A 195 23.48 -10.34 -7.70
C PHE A 195 24.31 -11.38 -8.45
N GLN A 196 23.68 -12.45 -8.96
CA GLN A 196 24.34 -13.42 -9.84
C GLN A 196 24.44 -12.93 -11.30
N GLY A 197 23.59 -11.97 -11.72
CA GLY A 197 23.45 -11.52 -13.11
C GLY A 197 24.48 -10.51 -13.64
N GLY A 198 25.38 -9.99 -12.80
CA GLY A 198 26.28 -8.87 -13.17
C GLY A 198 27.64 -9.26 -13.76
N SER A 199 28.15 -10.46 -13.50
CA SER A 199 29.42 -10.92 -14.09
C SER A 199 29.43 -12.45 -14.16
N SER A 200 29.33 -13.00 -15.37
CA SER A 200 29.39 -14.44 -15.62
C SER A 200 30.76 -15.09 -15.32
N GLN A 201 31.68 -14.37 -14.65
CA GLN A 201 32.89 -14.93 -14.06
C GLN A 201 33.22 -14.20 -12.74
N PRO A 202 32.95 -14.81 -11.56
CA PRO A 202 33.36 -14.28 -10.24
C PRO A 202 34.88 -14.26 -10.03
N PHE A 203 35.67 -14.63 -11.06
CA PHE A 203 37.09 -14.92 -10.96
C PHE A 203 37.83 -14.31 -12.14
N LEU A 204 38.99 -13.73 -11.87
CA LEU A 204 39.96 -13.42 -12.92
C LEU A 204 40.68 -14.72 -13.31
N THR A 205 40.71 -15.04 -14.60
CA THR A 205 41.60 -16.04 -15.16
C THR A 205 42.91 -15.37 -15.50
N ASP A 206 43.96 -15.61 -14.71
CA ASP A 206 45.31 -15.21 -15.09
C ASP A 206 46.21 -16.45 -15.17
N GLY A 207 46.37 -16.95 -16.39
CA GLY A 207 47.43 -17.88 -16.82
C GLY A 207 47.45 -19.31 -16.26
N ALA A 208 46.96 -19.57 -15.05
CA ALA A 208 46.86 -20.91 -14.42
C ALA A 208 46.18 -20.90 -13.02
N SER A 209 45.87 -19.74 -12.42
CA SER A 209 45.30 -19.68 -11.06
C SER A 209 44.01 -18.88 -11.02
N TYR A 210 42.95 -19.47 -10.49
CA TYR A 210 41.71 -18.78 -10.11
C TYR A 210 41.94 -18.01 -8.80
N ARG A 211 41.55 -16.73 -8.75
CA ARG A 211 41.56 -15.92 -7.51
C ARG A 211 40.21 -15.25 -7.32
N ALA A 212 39.73 -15.22 -6.08
CA ALA A 212 38.56 -14.42 -5.71
C ALA A 212 38.85 -12.94 -5.96
N ASN A 213 38.05 -12.29 -6.82
CA ASN A 213 38.16 -10.86 -7.07
C ASN A 213 37.40 -10.05 -5.99
N ASP A 214 37.47 -8.73 -6.03
CA ASP A 214 36.77 -7.88 -5.06
C ASP A 214 35.24 -8.03 -5.14
N ASP A 215 34.69 -8.31 -6.32
CA ASP A 215 33.25 -8.50 -6.50
C ASP A 215 32.75 -9.80 -5.86
N TRP A 216 33.57 -10.86 -5.87
CA TRP A 216 33.32 -12.09 -5.13
C TRP A 216 33.22 -11.82 -3.62
N TRP A 217 34.15 -11.04 -3.06
CA TRP A 217 34.10 -10.68 -1.63
C TRP A 217 32.89 -9.79 -1.30
N ARG A 218 32.54 -8.85 -2.19
CA ARG A 218 31.33 -8.04 -2.03
C ARG A 218 30.06 -8.90 -2.02
N ALA A 219 29.98 -9.91 -2.90
CA ALA A 219 28.86 -10.85 -2.91
C ALA A 219 28.81 -11.68 -1.62
N LEU A 220 29.94 -12.21 -1.15
CA LEU A 220 30.00 -12.94 0.13
C LEU A 220 29.56 -12.07 1.30
N PHE A 221 30.06 -10.83 1.41
CA PHE A 221 29.64 -9.91 2.48
C PHE A 221 28.15 -9.60 2.39
N HIS A 222 27.62 -9.43 1.18
CA HIS A 222 26.19 -9.24 0.97
C HIS A 222 25.36 -10.44 1.43
N PHE A 223 25.78 -11.67 1.09
CA PHE A 223 25.09 -12.88 1.52
C PHE A 223 25.12 -13.03 3.04
N VAL A 224 26.24 -12.74 3.69
CA VAL A 224 26.32 -12.75 5.16
C VAL A 224 25.43 -11.69 5.80
N MET A 225 25.43 -10.46 5.27
CA MET A 225 24.62 -9.35 5.77
C MET A 225 23.11 -9.57 5.61
N HIS A 226 22.70 -10.36 4.62
CA HIS A 226 21.31 -10.78 4.37
C HIS A 226 20.98 -12.17 4.87
N VAL A 227 21.89 -12.85 5.59
CA VAL A 227 21.68 -14.23 6.06
C VAL A 227 21.29 -15.19 4.93
N TYR A 228 21.83 -14.99 3.72
CA TYR A 228 21.79 -16.00 2.65
C TYR A 228 22.82 -17.09 2.98
N ILE A 229 22.51 -17.91 4.00
CA ILE A 229 23.46 -18.84 4.62
C ILE A 229 23.96 -19.86 3.60
N ASP A 230 23.09 -20.44 2.80
CA ASP A 230 23.47 -21.46 1.81
C ASP A 230 24.50 -20.91 0.80
N GLN A 231 24.24 -19.74 0.25
CA GLN A 231 25.15 -19.09 -0.71
C GLN A 231 26.47 -18.68 -0.03
N ALA A 232 26.42 -18.16 1.21
CA ALA A 232 27.62 -17.82 1.96
C ALA A 232 28.47 -19.07 2.28
N VAL A 233 27.84 -20.17 2.68
CA VAL A 233 28.49 -21.44 2.99
C VAL A 233 29.10 -22.07 1.74
N GLU A 234 28.40 -22.04 0.61
CA GLU A 234 28.93 -22.53 -0.67
C GLU A 234 30.21 -21.77 -1.04
N MET A 235 30.17 -20.44 -0.97
CA MET A 235 31.33 -19.58 -1.26
C MET A 235 32.49 -19.82 -0.28
N LEU A 236 32.22 -19.90 1.02
CA LEU A 236 33.23 -20.16 2.04
C LEU A 236 33.87 -21.55 1.90
N SER A 237 33.08 -22.56 1.53
CA SER A 237 33.56 -23.93 1.31
C SER A 237 34.61 -24.01 0.21
N LEU A 238 34.62 -23.08 -0.75
CA LEU A 238 35.67 -23.01 -1.77
C LEU A 238 37.05 -22.62 -1.19
N ILE A 239 37.08 -21.94 -0.04
CA ILE A 239 38.28 -21.52 0.69
C ILE A 239 38.62 -22.51 1.83
N GLY A 240 37.65 -23.31 2.28
CA GLY A 240 37.82 -24.31 3.33
C GLY A 240 38.86 -25.38 2.98
N ARG A 241 39.19 -26.25 3.94
CA ARG A 241 40.33 -27.19 3.88
C ARG A 241 40.38 -28.05 2.61
N ASP A 242 39.22 -28.53 2.17
CA ASP A 242 39.06 -29.37 0.98
C ASP A 242 38.73 -28.54 -0.28
N GLY A 243 38.65 -27.22 -0.14
CA GLY A 243 38.30 -26.28 -1.18
C GLY A 243 39.47 -26.00 -2.15
N PRO A 244 39.18 -25.64 -3.40
CA PRO A 244 40.20 -25.34 -4.41
C PRO A 244 41.12 -24.17 -4.02
N PHE A 245 40.72 -23.31 -3.08
CA PHE A 245 41.47 -22.12 -2.68
C PHE A 245 42.20 -22.22 -1.33
N ALA A 246 42.15 -23.37 -0.65
CA ALA A 246 42.81 -23.58 0.65
C ALA A 246 44.31 -23.19 0.63
N HIS A 247 44.99 -23.53 -0.47
CA HIS A 247 46.42 -23.24 -0.66
C HIS A 247 46.74 -21.73 -0.75
N GLN A 248 45.75 -20.87 -1.01
CA GLN A 248 45.94 -19.42 -1.17
C GLN A 248 45.78 -18.66 0.14
N CYS A 249 45.04 -19.20 1.11
CA CYS A 249 44.75 -18.54 2.38
C CYS A 249 45.70 -18.95 3.52
N GLY A 250 46.36 -20.10 3.40
CA GLY A 250 47.23 -20.67 4.44
C GLY A 250 46.42 -21.33 5.57
N GLU A 251 47.10 -22.04 6.48
CA GLU A 251 46.47 -22.76 7.59
C GLU A 251 45.56 -21.86 8.44
N ASP A 252 46.04 -20.67 8.84
CA ASP A 252 45.24 -19.72 9.62
C ASP A 252 43.95 -19.28 8.87
N GLY A 253 44.02 -19.15 7.55
CA GLY A 253 42.88 -18.76 6.72
C GLY A 253 41.86 -19.88 6.55
N VAL A 254 42.32 -21.12 6.37
CA VAL A 254 41.46 -22.32 6.35
C VAL A 254 40.76 -22.47 7.71
N GLU A 255 41.49 -22.31 8.80
CA GLU A 255 40.96 -22.42 10.15
C GLU A 255 39.91 -21.32 10.45
N MET A 256 40.14 -20.08 10.00
CA MET A 256 39.12 -19.03 10.07
C MET A 256 37.83 -19.44 9.36
N VAL A 257 37.92 -20.05 8.19
CA VAL A 257 36.75 -20.50 7.42
C VAL A 257 36.00 -21.60 8.18
N GLU A 258 36.69 -22.59 8.73
CA GLU A 258 36.08 -23.67 9.52
C GLU A 258 35.30 -23.11 10.72
N VAL A 259 35.88 -22.14 11.43
CA VAL A 259 35.24 -21.50 12.58
C VAL A 259 34.07 -20.60 12.15
N MET A 260 34.17 -19.91 11.01
CA MET A 260 33.04 -19.15 10.46
C MET A 260 31.89 -20.06 10.02
N LEU A 261 32.19 -21.19 9.39
CA LEU A 261 31.19 -22.18 9.01
C LEU A 261 30.46 -22.74 10.25
N SER A 262 31.18 -23.00 11.36
CA SER A 262 30.54 -23.47 12.59
C SER A 262 29.62 -22.42 13.25
N LEU A 263 29.89 -21.12 13.04
CA LEU A 263 28.99 -20.03 13.47
C LEU A 263 27.74 -19.93 12.58
N LEU A 264 27.87 -20.20 11.28
CA LEU A 264 26.79 -20.11 10.31
C LEU A 264 25.84 -21.33 10.36
N VAL A 265 26.37 -22.55 10.25
CA VAL A 265 25.58 -23.79 10.14
C VAL A 265 25.72 -24.74 11.32
N GLY A 266 26.61 -24.46 12.26
CA GLY A 266 26.87 -25.31 13.43
C GLY A 266 27.99 -26.30 13.21
N GLY A 267 28.55 -26.82 14.31
CA GLY A 267 29.52 -27.92 14.32
C GLY A 267 28.85 -29.24 14.72
N GLY A 268 29.26 -30.35 14.12
CA GLY A 268 28.70 -31.68 14.41
C GLY A 268 28.80 -32.11 15.89
N GLU A 269 27.90 -33.03 16.28
CA GLU A 269 27.73 -33.68 17.60
C GLU A 269 27.79 -32.74 18.82
N GLY A 270 26.90 -31.75 18.88
CA GLY A 270 26.78 -30.91 20.09
C GLY A 270 25.51 -30.08 20.26
N GLY A 271 24.72 -29.86 19.20
CA GLY A 271 23.56 -28.94 19.28
C GLY A 271 23.98 -27.50 19.63
N GLU A 272 25.12 -27.07 19.10
CA GLU A 272 25.60 -25.70 19.27
C GLU A 272 24.79 -24.74 18.40
N VAL A 273 24.22 -23.72 19.04
CA VAL A 273 23.41 -22.69 18.36
C VAL A 273 24.20 -22.07 17.22
N SER A 274 23.65 -22.15 16.01
CA SER A 274 24.17 -21.52 14.79
C SER A 274 23.21 -20.46 14.26
N LEU A 275 23.67 -19.64 13.31
CA LEU A 275 22.80 -18.65 12.67
C LEU A 275 21.64 -19.31 11.89
N PHE A 276 21.92 -20.45 11.25
CA PHE A 276 20.91 -21.27 10.57
C PHE A 276 19.89 -21.85 11.53
N GLU A 277 20.32 -22.34 12.69
CA GLU A 277 19.39 -22.83 13.71
C GLU A 277 18.49 -21.70 14.24
N LEU A 278 19.05 -20.50 14.46
CA LEU A 278 18.28 -19.34 14.89
C LEU A 278 17.22 -18.92 13.86
N GLU A 279 17.58 -18.89 12.58
CA GLU A 279 16.65 -18.60 11.48
C GLU A 279 15.50 -19.63 11.44
N ASN A 280 15.83 -20.93 11.46
CA ASN A 280 14.82 -21.99 11.52
C ASN A 280 13.92 -21.88 12.76
N MET A 281 14.46 -21.47 13.91
CA MET A 281 13.66 -21.28 15.11
C MET A 281 12.65 -20.13 14.95
N VAL A 282 13.04 -19.02 14.30
CA VAL A 282 12.14 -17.91 13.98
C VAL A 282 11.03 -18.38 13.05
N ASP A 283 11.35 -19.12 11.98
CA ASP A 283 10.37 -19.68 11.05
C ASP A 283 9.34 -20.59 11.73
N ASN A 284 9.77 -21.30 12.77
CA ASN A 284 8.92 -22.17 13.57
C ASN A 284 8.23 -21.44 14.76
N ASN A 285 8.27 -20.11 14.80
CA ASN A 285 7.72 -19.27 15.88
C ASN A 285 8.26 -19.61 17.28
N VAL A 286 9.52 -20.01 17.37
CA VAL A 286 10.21 -20.30 18.62
C VAL A 286 10.94 -19.05 19.11
N ALA A 287 10.81 -18.73 20.39
CA ALA A 287 11.51 -17.62 21.03
C ALA A 287 13.04 -17.82 20.97
N ILE A 288 13.75 -16.90 20.32
CA ILE A 288 15.20 -17.01 20.08
C ILE A 288 16.08 -16.17 21.02
N ASP A 289 15.53 -15.31 21.88
CA ASP A 289 16.29 -14.38 22.73
C ASP A 289 17.47 -15.03 23.49
N SER A 290 17.22 -16.19 24.14
CA SER A 290 18.26 -16.90 24.89
C SER A 290 19.31 -17.53 23.98
N TYR A 291 18.88 -18.08 22.84
CA TYR A 291 19.73 -18.73 21.87
C TYR A 291 20.62 -17.71 21.16
N TRP A 292 20.08 -16.54 20.81
CA TRP A 292 20.82 -15.42 20.27
C TRP A 292 21.96 -14.98 21.20
N ARG A 293 21.69 -14.81 22.50
CA ARG A 293 22.73 -14.45 23.49
C ARG A 293 23.82 -15.53 23.61
N VAL A 294 23.44 -16.80 23.50
CA VAL A 294 24.42 -17.90 23.48
C VAL A 294 25.29 -17.79 22.24
N TRP A 295 24.70 -17.56 21.06
CA TRP A 295 25.42 -17.42 19.80
C TRP A 295 26.40 -16.23 19.80
N THR A 296 26.00 -15.06 20.33
CA THR A 296 26.88 -13.88 20.40
C THR A 296 28.04 -14.02 21.40
N THR A 297 27.93 -14.93 22.37
CA THR A 297 28.96 -15.17 23.40
C THR A 297 29.76 -16.46 23.18
N ARG A 298 29.59 -17.09 22.01
CA ARG A 298 30.36 -18.27 21.58
C ARG A 298 31.87 -18.02 21.65
N LYS A 299 32.62 -19.05 22.09
CA LYS A 299 34.08 -18.98 22.29
C LYS A 299 34.83 -18.79 20.97
N GLU A 300 34.21 -19.24 19.89
CA GLU A 300 34.60 -19.11 18.49
C GLU A 300 34.85 -17.65 18.12
N TRP A 301 34.07 -16.70 18.65
CA TRP A 301 34.31 -15.27 18.44
C TRP A 301 35.65 -14.79 18.98
N THR A 302 36.03 -15.29 20.17
CA THR A 302 37.33 -14.99 20.78
C THR A 302 38.45 -15.73 20.06
N TYR A 303 38.16 -16.91 19.51
CA TYR A 303 39.13 -17.67 18.73
C TYR A 303 39.44 -16.99 17.39
N LEU A 304 38.40 -16.54 16.69
CA LEU A 304 38.52 -15.75 15.46
C LEU A 304 39.34 -14.48 15.67
N ASP A 305 39.19 -13.77 16.80
CA ASP A 305 40.03 -12.60 17.09
C ASP A 305 41.52 -12.93 17.13
N LYS A 306 41.88 -14.08 17.70
CA LYS A 306 43.27 -14.54 17.76
C LYS A 306 43.79 -14.92 16.38
N LEU A 307 42.96 -15.57 15.56
CA LEU A 307 43.32 -15.92 14.18
C LEU A 307 43.49 -14.64 13.35
N VAL A 308 42.60 -13.66 13.49
CA VAL A 308 42.64 -12.38 12.76
C VAL A 308 43.94 -11.61 13.07
N GLN A 309 44.42 -11.67 14.31
CA GLN A 309 45.69 -11.05 14.70
C GLN A 309 46.93 -11.76 14.12
N ARG A 310 46.84 -13.06 13.83
CA ARG A 310 47.94 -13.87 13.29
C ARG A 310 47.96 -13.88 11.76
N GLY A 311 46.78 -13.87 11.13
CA GLY A 311 46.61 -13.98 9.69
C GLY A 311 47.13 -12.75 8.96
N ALA A 312 48.18 -12.94 8.17
CA ALA A 312 48.80 -11.87 7.36
C ALA A 312 48.36 -11.88 5.89
N SER A 313 47.64 -12.92 5.43
CA SER A 313 47.27 -13.06 4.02
C SER A 313 46.16 -12.07 3.61
N PRO A 314 46.07 -11.67 2.33
CA PRO A 314 44.97 -10.82 1.85
C PRO A 314 43.58 -11.46 2.08
N ILE A 315 43.48 -12.79 2.02
CA ILE A 315 42.25 -13.52 2.31
C ILE A 315 41.91 -13.41 3.80
N CYS A 316 42.89 -13.57 4.70
CA CYS A 316 42.69 -13.35 6.13
C CYS A 316 42.21 -11.93 6.45
N GLN A 317 42.67 -10.91 5.70
CA GLN A 317 42.18 -9.53 5.85
C GLN A 317 40.70 -9.40 5.45
N LYS A 318 40.28 -10.01 4.34
CA LYS A 318 38.88 -10.02 3.91
C LYS A 318 37.99 -10.81 4.89
N MET A 319 38.49 -11.93 5.40
CA MET A 319 37.83 -12.69 6.47
C MET A 319 37.71 -11.86 7.75
N ALA A 320 38.74 -11.08 8.11
CA ALA A 320 38.69 -10.17 9.24
C ALA A 320 37.59 -9.09 9.06
N THR A 321 37.42 -8.55 7.85
CA THR A 321 36.28 -7.67 7.53
C THR A 321 34.94 -8.38 7.76
N MET A 322 34.77 -9.62 7.27
CA MET A 322 33.55 -10.40 7.50
C MET A 322 33.28 -10.63 9.00
N VAL A 323 34.32 -10.98 9.78
CA VAL A 323 34.22 -11.14 11.24
C VAL A 323 33.78 -9.84 11.89
N LYS A 324 34.34 -8.69 11.49
CA LYS A 324 33.93 -7.39 12.01
C LYS A 324 32.48 -7.05 11.66
N ILE A 325 32.03 -7.36 10.44
CA ILE A 325 30.63 -7.19 10.02
C ILE A 325 29.71 -8.00 10.93
N MET A 326 30.00 -9.30 11.12
CA MET A 326 29.16 -10.17 11.97
C MET A 326 29.24 -9.84 13.46
N LYS A 327 30.26 -9.09 13.89
CA LYS A 327 30.36 -8.49 15.23
C LYS A 327 29.68 -7.12 15.36
N GLY A 328 29.04 -6.62 14.30
CA GLY A 328 28.30 -5.37 14.32
C GLY A 328 29.15 -4.11 14.12
N SER A 329 30.32 -4.20 13.47
CA SER A 329 31.15 -3.03 13.17
C SER A 329 30.43 -2.08 12.22
N GLU A 330 30.06 -0.90 12.73
CA GLU A 330 29.29 0.10 11.96
C GLU A 330 30.05 0.59 10.72
N ASP A 331 31.36 0.79 10.84
CA ASP A 331 32.22 1.25 9.75
C ASP A 331 32.27 0.22 8.60
N GLU A 332 32.50 -1.05 8.93
CA GLU A 332 32.63 -2.12 7.93
C GLU A 332 31.27 -2.44 7.30
N ILE A 333 30.18 -2.44 8.08
CA ILE A 333 28.81 -2.60 7.54
C ILE A 333 28.51 -1.48 6.55
N SER A 334 28.77 -0.23 6.93
CA SER A 334 28.48 0.92 6.07
C SER A 334 29.34 0.96 4.80
N ALA A 335 30.60 0.52 4.88
CA ALA A 335 31.52 0.48 3.75
C ALA A 335 31.17 -0.61 2.72
N HIS A 336 30.47 -1.67 3.14
CA HIS A 336 30.19 -2.84 2.31
C HIS A 336 28.70 -3.04 1.96
N ALA A 337 27.79 -2.27 2.56
CA ALA A 337 26.37 -2.30 2.23
C ALA A 337 26.06 -1.64 0.88
N TYR A 338 25.11 -2.21 0.14
CA TYR A 338 24.62 -1.70 -1.15
C TYR A 338 23.52 -0.64 -1.01
N SER A 339 22.82 -0.64 0.13
CA SER A 339 21.73 0.28 0.42
C SER A 339 21.71 0.64 1.90
N TRP A 340 21.12 1.78 2.22
CA TRP A 340 20.88 2.17 3.61
C TRP A 340 19.98 1.17 4.36
N LEU A 341 19.06 0.51 3.66
CA LEU A 341 18.22 -0.56 4.23
C LEU A 341 19.06 -1.74 4.71
N GLN A 342 20.04 -2.17 3.90
CA GLN A 342 20.97 -3.23 4.31
C GLN A 342 21.74 -2.82 5.57
N ILE A 343 22.18 -1.55 5.68
CA ILE A 343 22.84 -1.05 6.89
C ILE A 343 21.92 -1.19 8.11
N VAL A 344 20.65 -0.77 8.01
CA VAL A 344 19.67 -0.88 9.12
C VAL A 344 19.52 -2.33 9.55
N VAL A 345 19.23 -3.23 8.61
CA VAL A 345 18.94 -4.64 8.91
C VAL A 345 20.18 -5.35 9.47
N THR A 346 21.34 -5.15 8.87
CA THR A 346 22.60 -5.75 9.36
C THR A 346 22.99 -5.21 10.73
N ARG A 347 22.80 -3.90 11.02
CA ARG A 347 23.05 -3.35 12.36
C ARG A 347 22.05 -3.87 13.38
N MET A 348 20.77 -4.00 13.01
CA MET A 348 19.74 -4.60 13.87
C MET A 348 20.04 -6.07 14.20
N LEU A 349 20.61 -6.82 13.24
CA LEU A 349 21.01 -8.20 13.43
C LEU A 349 22.30 -8.31 14.26
N PHE A 350 23.43 -7.83 13.74
CA PHE A 350 24.76 -8.07 14.32
C PHE A 350 25.21 -7.01 15.34
N GLY A 351 24.60 -5.83 15.38
CA GLY A 351 24.90 -4.78 16.38
C GLY A 351 24.41 -5.10 17.79
N ARG A 352 23.69 -6.22 17.97
CA ARG A 352 23.16 -6.68 19.26
C ARG A 352 24.26 -7.25 20.15
N SER A 353 25.02 -6.39 20.85
CA SER A 353 26.04 -6.93 21.76
C SER A 353 25.44 -7.49 23.06
N GLU A 354 24.42 -6.88 23.67
CA GLU A 354 23.91 -7.34 24.99
C GLU A 354 22.42 -7.06 25.28
N THR A 355 21.73 -6.26 24.46
CA THR A 355 20.32 -5.87 24.66
C THR A 355 19.44 -6.25 23.48
N VAL A 356 18.19 -6.60 23.74
CA VAL A 356 17.22 -6.92 22.69
C VAL A 356 16.82 -5.62 21.99
N LEU A 357 17.38 -5.36 20.81
CA LEU A 357 17.00 -4.21 19.98
C LEU A 357 15.56 -4.40 19.50
N GLY A 358 14.70 -3.44 19.77
CA GLY A 358 13.27 -3.51 19.44
C GLY A 358 12.88 -2.50 18.37
N VAL A 359 11.57 -2.39 18.13
CA VAL A 359 11.00 -1.43 17.20
C VAL A 359 11.37 0.02 17.55
N ALA A 360 11.55 0.32 18.84
CA ALA A 360 11.93 1.64 19.33
C ALA A 360 13.30 2.12 18.81
N ASP A 361 14.21 1.20 18.50
CA ASP A 361 15.56 1.53 18.03
C ASP A 361 15.60 1.75 16.50
N LEU A 362 14.60 1.27 15.75
CA LEU A 362 14.57 1.31 14.29
C LEU A 362 14.71 2.72 13.73
N ALA A 363 14.04 3.70 14.33
CA ALA A 363 14.08 5.07 13.86
C ALA A 363 15.51 5.65 13.92
N SER A 364 16.25 5.36 14.99
CA SER A 364 17.65 5.81 15.14
C SER A 364 18.54 5.13 14.11
N TYR A 365 18.42 3.81 13.94
CA TYR A 365 19.22 3.10 12.94
C TYR A 365 18.92 3.56 11.51
N ALA A 366 17.65 3.83 11.20
CA ALA A 366 17.25 4.35 9.89
C ALA A 366 17.85 5.73 9.61
N ASP A 367 17.81 6.64 10.58
CA ASP A 367 18.37 8.00 10.44
C ASP A 367 19.88 7.99 10.29
N ASP A 368 20.57 7.16 11.08
CA ASP A 368 22.02 6.99 10.97
C ASP A 368 22.40 6.38 9.63
N ALA A 369 21.71 5.31 9.20
CA ALA A 369 21.98 4.65 7.93
C ALA A 369 21.75 5.57 6.73
N LEU A 370 20.67 6.37 6.74
CA LEU A 370 20.40 7.36 5.70
C LEU A 370 21.47 8.46 5.67
N THR A 371 21.96 8.89 6.83
CA THR A 371 23.01 9.90 6.94
C THR A 371 24.33 9.37 6.39
N VAL A 372 24.72 8.16 6.76
CA VAL A 372 25.97 7.53 6.31
C VAL A 372 25.90 7.19 4.83
N HIS A 373 24.85 6.51 4.38
CA HIS A 373 24.69 6.14 2.97
C HIS A 373 24.51 7.35 2.04
N GLY A 374 23.79 8.39 2.49
CA GLY A 374 23.59 9.63 1.75
C GLY A 374 24.87 10.43 1.49
N GLN A 375 25.97 10.13 2.20
CA GLN A 375 27.30 10.69 1.91
C GLN A 375 27.94 10.04 0.67
N PHE A 376 27.53 8.81 0.32
CA PHE A 376 28.14 8.02 -0.75
C PHE A 376 27.26 7.93 -2.01
N VAL A 377 25.93 8.10 -1.89
CA VAL A 377 24.98 8.01 -3.02
C VAL A 377 24.13 9.28 -3.15
N ARG A 378 24.00 9.79 -4.39
CA ARG A 378 23.17 10.97 -4.71
C ARG A 378 21.68 10.66 -4.52
N LYS A 379 21.14 11.11 -3.38
CA LYS A 379 19.73 11.07 -2.95
C LYS A 379 19.09 9.67 -3.01
N PRO A 380 18.60 9.10 -1.88
CA PRO A 380 17.62 8.03 -1.97
C PRO A 380 16.46 8.55 -2.82
N GLU A 381 16.04 7.77 -3.80
CA GLU A 381 14.94 8.14 -4.69
C GLU A 381 13.72 8.50 -3.81
N ASP A 382 12.96 9.54 -4.19
CA ASP A 382 11.72 9.95 -3.48
C ASP A 382 10.72 8.77 -3.34
N GLU A 383 11.01 7.66 -4.02
CA GLU A 383 10.24 6.44 -4.16
C GLU A 383 10.37 5.45 -2.98
N GLU A 384 11.28 5.68 -2.02
CA GLU A 384 11.42 4.90 -0.78
C GLU A 384 10.84 5.62 0.46
N SER A 385 10.14 6.73 0.26
CA SER A 385 9.58 7.57 1.33
C SER A 385 8.67 6.81 2.30
N VAL A 386 7.81 5.92 1.77
CA VAL A 386 6.91 5.08 2.59
C VAL A 386 7.69 4.12 3.49
N ILE A 387 8.70 3.44 2.94
CA ILE A 387 9.55 2.48 3.68
C ILE A 387 10.29 3.20 4.80
N LYS A 388 10.84 4.37 4.51
CA LYS A 388 11.54 5.22 5.46
C LYS A 388 10.63 5.65 6.61
N ASP A 389 9.42 6.10 6.32
CA ASP A 389 8.48 6.54 7.35
C ASP A 389 8.01 5.37 8.23
N LEU A 390 7.78 4.20 7.62
CA LEU A 390 7.49 2.98 8.35
C LEU A 390 8.62 2.62 9.32
N LEU A 391 9.89 2.60 8.88
CA LEU A 391 11.03 2.32 9.76
C LEU A 391 11.23 3.37 10.86
N ARG A 392 10.86 4.63 10.61
CA ARG A 392 10.83 5.71 11.60
C ARG A 392 9.63 5.67 12.53
N LEU A 393 8.70 4.74 12.30
CA LEU A 393 7.41 4.65 12.98
C LEU A 393 6.54 5.91 12.77
N ASP A 394 6.82 6.68 11.72
CA ASP A 394 5.97 7.78 11.27
C ASP A 394 4.80 7.23 10.45
N MET A 395 3.84 6.66 11.16
CA MET A 395 2.64 6.06 10.56
C MET A 395 1.81 7.08 9.76
N GLN A 396 1.84 8.36 10.15
CA GLN A 396 1.14 9.41 9.42
C GLN A 396 1.85 9.72 8.10
N GLY A 397 3.16 9.90 8.14
CA GLY A 397 4.00 10.08 6.95
C GLY A 397 3.83 8.92 5.96
N ALA A 398 3.86 7.68 6.45
CA ALA A 398 3.67 6.50 5.62
C ALA A 398 2.34 6.54 4.85
N VAL A 399 1.22 6.86 5.51
CA VAL A 399 -0.10 7.00 4.87
C VAL A 399 -0.09 8.13 3.82
N GLN A 400 0.56 9.26 4.11
CA GLN A 400 0.67 10.39 3.18
C GLN A 400 1.49 10.05 1.94
N HIS A 401 2.60 9.33 2.09
CA HIS A 401 3.47 8.94 0.98
C HIS A 401 2.89 7.79 0.15
N PHE A 402 2.07 6.90 0.73
CA PHE A 402 1.23 5.99 -0.06
C PHE A 402 0.34 6.76 -1.04
N PHE A 403 -0.25 7.87 -0.58
CA PHE A 403 -1.11 8.72 -1.40
C PHE A 403 -0.34 9.55 -2.43
N THR A 404 0.74 10.21 -2.02
CA THR A 404 1.42 11.22 -2.83
C THR A 404 2.47 10.63 -3.77
N ASP A 405 3.31 9.72 -3.26
CA ASP A 405 4.47 9.20 -3.99
C ASP A 405 4.12 7.93 -4.77
N LEU A 406 3.51 6.95 -4.10
CA LEU A 406 3.06 5.71 -4.77
C LEU A 406 1.77 5.91 -5.58
N LYS A 407 1.02 6.99 -5.32
CA LYS A 407 -0.31 7.26 -5.91
C LYS A 407 -1.26 6.08 -5.72
N ASP A 408 -1.16 5.47 -4.55
CA ASP A 408 -1.91 4.29 -4.15
C ASP A 408 -2.92 4.66 -3.07
N TRP A 409 -4.05 5.18 -3.55
CA TRP A 409 -5.15 5.66 -2.72
C TRP A 409 -5.81 4.55 -1.92
N TRP A 410 -5.84 3.34 -2.48
CA TRP A 410 -6.37 2.18 -1.79
C TRP A 410 -5.50 1.85 -0.57
N SER A 411 -4.17 1.75 -0.76
CA SER A 411 -3.26 1.42 0.33
C SER A 411 -3.29 2.48 1.43
N SER A 412 -3.29 3.76 1.03
CA SER A 412 -3.41 4.89 1.96
C SER A 412 -4.68 4.79 2.81
N ALA A 413 -5.85 4.54 2.21
CA ALA A 413 -7.12 4.44 2.91
C ALA A 413 -7.17 3.25 3.89
N HIS A 414 -6.72 2.06 3.46
CA HIS A 414 -6.79 0.85 4.29
C HIS A 414 -5.75 0.85 5.40
N LEU A 415 -4.53 1.31 5.12
CA LEU A 415 -3.51 1.44 6.15
C LEU A 415 -3.94 2.47 7.20
N ALA A 416 -4.48 3.62 6.80
CA ALA A 416 -5.00 4.62 7.73
C ALA A 416 -6.12 4.07 8.61
N ASP A 417 -7.03 3.27 8.05
CA ASP A 417 -8.11 2.62 8.78
C ASP A 417 -7.59 1.63 9.83
N VAL A 418 -6.69 0.73 9.43
CA VAL A 418 -6.09 -0.26 10.32
C VAL A 418 -5.31 0.42 11.45
N LEU A 419 -4.46 1.40 11.12
CA LEU A 419 -3.68 2.15 12.11
C LEU A 419 -4.56 2.95 13.07
N TYR A 420 -5.66 3.53 12.59
CA TYR A 420 -6.64 4.22 13.44
C TYR A 420 -7.29 3.25 14.43
N ARG A 421 -7.74 2.08 13.96
CA ARG A 421 -8.35 1.06 14.83
C ARG A 421 -7.36 0.65 15.93
N GLY A 422 -6.08 0.49 15.61
CA GLY A 422 -4.99 0.17 16.55
C GLY A 422 -4.45 1.32 17.41
N LYS A 423 -4.95 2.55 17.21
CA LYS A 423 -4.44 3.77 17.83
C LYS A 423 -2.92 3.96 17.60
N TYR A 424 -2.44 3.63 16.40
CA TYR A 424 -1.06 3.82 15.98
C TYR A 424 -0.82 5.11 15.20
N LEU A 425 -1.87 5.81 14.74
CA LEU A 425 -1.74 7.18 14.23
C LEU A 425 -1.57 8.15 15.41
N PRO A 426 -0.38 8.78 15.57
CA PRO A 426 -0.18 9.81 16.59
C PRO A 426 -0.74 11.15 16.11
N PHE A 427 -0.64 12.19 16.95
CA PHE A 427 -1.40 13.45 16.89
C PHE A 427 -2.85 13.27 17.34
N SER A 428 -3.40 14.21 18.12
CA SER A 428 -4.63 14.03 18.92
C SER A 428 -5.73 13.26 18.17
N GLN A 429 -6.62 12.52 18.86
CA GLN A 429 -7.71 11.76 18.20
C GLN A 429 -8.45 12.53 17.08
N LEU A 430 -8.53 13.87 17.19
CA LEU A 430 -8.96 14.78 16.12
C LEU A 430 -8.16 14.60 14.82
N PHE A 431 -6.83 14.74 14.85
CA PHE A 431 -5.96 14.59 13.69
C PHE A 431 -5.88 13.15 13.17
N ALA A 432 -5.87 12.14 14.06
CA ALA A 432 -5.88 10.73 13.65
C ALA A 432 -7.18 10.35 12.91
N SER A 433 -8.34 10.77 13.43
CA SER A 433 -9.62 10.62 12.72
C SER A 433 -9.65 11.45 11.44
N ASN A 434 -9.08 12.66 11.44
CA ASN A 434 -8.97 13.47 10.22
C ASN A 434 -8.13 12.80 9.15
N MET A 435 -7.01 12.15 9.48
CA MET A 435 -6.15 11.49 8.50
C MET A 435 -6.83 10.26 7.89
N ARG A 436 -7.46 9.41 8.73
CA ARG A 436 -8.27 8.27 8.26
C ARG A 436 -9.41 8.75 7.36
N THR A 437 -10.23 9.68 7.85
CA THR A 437 -11.38 10.20 7.11
C THR A 437 -10.91 10.86 5.81
N TYR A 438 -9.82 11.64 5.84
CA TYR A 438 -9.22 12.21 4.65
C TYR A 438 -8.83 11.13 3.63
N ALA A 439 -8.06 10.11 4.04
CA ALA A 439 -7.61 9.06 3.13
C ALA A 439 -8.79 8.28 2.51
N ILE A 440 -9.78 7.89 3.33
CA ILE A 440 -10.97 7.18 2.86
C ILE A 440 -11.83 8.08 1.95
N CYS A 441 -12.04 9.36 2.30
CA CYS A 441 -12.82 10.28 1.46
C CYS A 441 -12.19 10.51 0.09
N ASN A 442 -10.87 10.68 0.03
CA ASN A 442 -10.18 10.80 -1.25
C ASN A 442 -10.27 9.50 -2.07
N TYR A 443 -10.15 8.35 -1.41
CA TYR A 443 -10.34 7.07 -2.10
C TYR A 443 -11.77 6.91 -2.63
N ILE A 444 -12.79 7.32 -1.84
CA ILE A 444 -14.19 7.37 -2.28
C ILE A 444 -14.34 8.29 -3.50
N ASP A 445 -13.74 9.49 -3.50
CA ASP A 445 -13.83 10.42 -4.63
C ASP A 445 -13.28 9.79 -5.92
N ILE A 446 -12.20 9.02 -5.81
CA ILE A 446 -11.61 8.28 -6.94
C ILE A 446 -12.48 7.11 -7.40
N LEU A 447 -13.11 6.40 -6.46
CA LEU A 447 -14.10 5.37 -6.80
C LEU A 447 -15.28 5.99 -7.54
N MET A 448 -15.67 7.20 -7.15
CA MET A 448 -16.78 7.94 -7.74
C MET A 448 -16.53 8.40 -9.18
N SER A 449 -15.27 8.45 -9.61
CA SER A 449 -14.88 8.66 -10.99
C SER A 449 -15.30 7.51 -11.91
N SER A 450 -15.60 6.33 -11.35
CA SER A 450 -16.08 5.16 -12.08
C SER A 450 -17.56 4.89 -11.81
N ASN A 451 -18.36 4.86 -12.89
CA ASN A 451 -19.82 4.62 -12.84
C ASN A 451 -20.26 3.29 -12.21
N ASN A 452 -19.32 2.34 -12.00
CA ASN A 452 -19.61 1.00 -11.50
C ASN A 452 -19.03 0.74 -10.10
N MET A 453 -18.32 1.70 -9.50
CA MET A 453 -17.67 1.53 -8.19
C MET A 453 -18.40 2.26 -7.06
N TRP A 454 -19.54 2.90 -7.36
CA TRP A 454 -20.32 3.65 -6.37
C TRP A 454 -20.84 2.76 -5.23
N GLN A 455 -21.13 1.49 -5.48
CA GLN A 455 -21.53 0.55 -4.42
C GLN A 455 -20.40 0.34 -3.42
N VAL A 456 -19.17 0.24 -3.92
CA VAL A 456 -17.96 0.09 -3.12
C VAL A 456 -17.75 1.36 -2.29
N ALA A 457 -17.86 2.53 -2.93
CA ALA A 457 -17.82 3.82 -2.23
C ALA A 457 -18.87 3.93 -1.11
N MET A 458 -20.12 3.53 -1.37
CA MET A 458 -21.19 3.50 -0.36
C MET A 458 -20.88 2.54 0.80
N ALA A 459 -20.24 1.40 0.53
CA ALA A 459 -19.82 0.48 1.58
C ALA A 459 -18.76 1.11 2.49
N TYR A 460 -17.81 1.87 1.93
CA TYR A 460 -16.83 2.62 2.74
C TYR A 460 -17.49 3.67 3.62
N VAL A 461 -18.43 4.45 3.07
CA VAL A 461 -19.21 5.44 3.85
C VAL A 461 -19.92 4.76 5.03
N LYS A 462 -20.58 3.63 4.79
CA LYS A 462 -21.25 2.85 5.84
C LYS A 462 -20.27 2.40 6.92
N GLY A 463 -19.15 1.77 6.54
CA GLY A 463 -18.19 1.23 7.52
C GLY A 463 -17.48 2.30 8.34
N VAL A 464 -17.22 3.49 7.78
CA VAL A 464 -16.69 4.64 8.54
C VAL A 464 -17.66 5.02 9.66
N VAL A 465 -18.96 5.17 9.36
CA VAL A 465 -19.96 5.56 10.36
C VAL A 465 -20.17 4.49 11.41
N GLU A 466 -20.20 3.21 11.03
CA GLU A 466 -20.31 2.09 11.97
C GLU A 466 -19.12 2.02 12.94
N SER A 467 -17.90 2.15 12.43
CA SER A 467 -16.69 2.11 13.25
C SER A 467 -16.58 3.28 14.23
N ASP A 468 -17.07 4.46 13.85
CA ASP A 468 -17.01 5.67 14.67
C ASP A 468 -18.14 5.72 15.72
N ALA A 469 -19.28 5.07 15.47
CA ALA A 469 -20.42 5.00 16.41
C ALA A 469 -20.09 4.24 17.70
N MET A 470 -19.08 3.37 17.68
CA MET A 470 -18.69 2.53 18.82
C MET A 470 -17.54 3.11 19.65
N VAL A 471 -17.12 4.36 19.38
CA VAL A 471 -16.18 5.10 20.22
C VAL A 471 -16.91 5.59 21.47
N ASP A 472 -17.17 4.64 22.37
CA ASP A 472 -17.56 4.72 23.78
C ASP A 472 -18.58 5.82 24.19
N GLU A 473 -19.81 5.42 24.55
CA GLU A 473 -20.84 6.31 25.12
C GLU A 473 -20.41 6.99 26.42
N SER A 474 -19.34 6.54 27.09
CA SER A 474 -18.76 7.19 28.28
C SER A 474 -17.83 8.37 27.95
N THR A 475 -17.59 8.66 26.66
CA THR A 475 -16.71 9.76 26.24
C THR A 475 -17.34 11.14 26.41
N SER A 476 -16.45 12.13 26.58
CA SER A 476 -16.77 13.55 26.77
C SER A 476 -17.77 14.08 25.74
N VAL A 477 -18.49 15.15 26.09
CA VAL A 477 -19.44 15.85 25.20
C VAL A 477 -18.83 16.15 23.83
N GLU A 478 -17.54 16.45 23.79
CA GLU A 478 -16.79 16.71 22.57
C GLU A 478 -16.70 15.50 21.62
N ALA A 479 -16.58 14.27 22.15
CA ALA A 479 -16.54 13.06 21.32
C ALA A 479 -17.87 12.78 20.62
N ARG A 480 -18.98 12.99 21.33
CA ARG A 480 -20.33 12.85 20.77
C ARG A 480 -20.62 13.90 19.70
N GLU A 481 -20.18 15.15 19.91
CA GLU A 481 -20.35 16.20 18.90
C GLU A 481 -19.53 15.91 17.64
N ARG A 482 -18.29 15.44 17.80
CA ARG A 482 -17.44 15.01 16.67
C ARG A 482 -18.08 13.89 15.87
N TRP A 483 -18.62 12.87 16.54
CA TRP A 483 -19.34 11.79 15.88
C TRP A 483 -20.52 12.32 15.07
N ARG A 484 -21.32 13.24 15.64
CA ARG A 484 -22.45 13.85 14.92
C ARG A 484 -21.99 14.58 13.66
N VAL A 485 -20.96 15.43 13.75
CA VAL A 485 -20.42 16.18 12.59
C VAL A 485 -19.94 15.23 11.50
N ARG A 486 -19.16 14.20 11.85
CA ARG A 486 -18.66 13.23 10.86
C ARG A 486 -19.77 12.38 10.24
N ARG A 487 -20.76 11.97 11.03
CA ARG A 487 -21.97 11.31 10.52
C ARG A 487 -22.66 12.19 9.47
N GLN A 488 -22.77 13.49 9.73
CA GLN A 488 -23.36 14.45 8.80
C GLN A 488 -22.53 14.62 7.52
N GLU A 489 -21.19 14.66 7.61
CA GLU A 489 -20.29 14.69 6.45
C GLU A 489 -20.43 13.42 5.59
N MET A 490 -20.44 12.25 6.23
CA MET A 490 -20.62 10.96 5.56
C MET A 490 -22.01 10.85 4.90
N LEU A 491 -23.05 11.39 5.54
CA LEU A 491 -24.38 11.51 4.94
C LEU A 491 -24.38 12.36 3.68
N HIS A 492 -23.68 13.50 3.72
CA HIS A 492 -23.57 14.37 2.55
C HIS A 492 -22.82 13.68 1.42
N LEU A 493 -21.74 12.94 1.74
CA LEU A 493 -20.99 12.17 0.77
C LEU A 493 -21.83 11.04 0.17
N ALA A 494 -22.61 10.30 0.99
CA ALA A 494 -23.57 9.31 0.49
C ALA A 494 -24.59 9.92 -0.48
N HIS A 495 -25.15 11.08 -0.14
CA HIS A 495 -26.06 11.80 -1.03
C HIS A 495 -25.39 12.18 -2.36
N LEU A 496 -24.16 12.68 -2.34
CA LEU A 496 -23.39 13.01 -3.53
C LEU A 496 -23.08 11.75 -4.38
N ILE A 497 -22.71 10.65 -3.73
CA ILE A 497 -22.45 9.37 -4.39
C ILE A 497 -23.67 8.92 -5.17
N ILE A 498 -24.82 8.90 -4.51
CA ILE A 498 -26.08 8.39 -5.08
C ILE A 498 -26.62 9.33 -6.17
N SER A 499 -26.63 10.65 -5.92
CA SER A 499 -27.17 11.65 -6.86
C SER A 499 -26.37 11.77 -8.16
N ARG A 500 -25.06 11.46 -8.14
CA ARG A 500 -24.21 11.42 -9.34
C ARG A 500 -24.46 10.21 -10.23
N GLN A 501 -25.17 9.18 -9.76
CA GLN A 501 -25.33 7.95 -10.53
C GLN A 501 -26.28 8.11 -11.71
N HIS A 502 -25.82 7.68 -12.89
CA HIS A 502 -26.68 7.58 -14.07
C HIS A 502 -27.69 6.43 -13.91
N ILE A 503 -28.99 6.75 -13.83
CA ILE A 503 -30.08 5.79 -13.67
C ILE A 503 -30.63 5.36 -15.03
N ASP A 504 -30.27 4.18 -15.53
CA ASP A 504 -30.65 3.67 -16.86
C ASP A 504 -31.73 2.58 -16.86
N SER A 505 -32.00 1.99 -15.70
CA SER A 505 -32.88 0.84 -15.51
C SER A 505 -33.65 0.90 -14.19
N ASP A 506 -34.80 0.23 -14.14
CA ASP A 506 -35.60 0.02 -12.93
C ASP A 506 -34.80 -0.68 -11.82
N ILE A 507 -33.96 -1.65 -12.20
CA ILE A 507 -33.13 -2.41 -11.25
C ILE A 507 -32.13 -1.47 -10.57
N LYS A 508 -31.44 -0.62 -11.34
CA LYS A 508 -30.49 0.36 -10.79
C LYS A 508 -31.20 1.39 -9.91
N CYS A 509 -32.38 1.86 -10.31
CA CYS A 509 -33.20 2.77 -9.51
C CYS A 509 -33.55 2.16 -8.14
N ARG A 510 -34.05 0.93 -8.10
CA ARG A 510 -34.36 0.23 -6.84
C ARG A 510 -33.12 0.00 -5.98
N HIS A 511 -31.99 -0.35 -6.60
CA HIS A 511 -30.75 -0.56 -5.87
C HIS A 511 -30.23 0.72 -5.22
N LEU A 512 -30.29 1.86 -5.94
CA LEU A 512 -29.94 3.17 -5.39
C LEU A 512 -30.86 3.56 -4.23
N LEU A 513 -32.16 3.27 -4.34
CA LEU A 513 -33.11 3.47 -3.24
C LEU A 513 -32.76 2.59 -2.03
N GLN A 514 -32.39 1.33 -2.20
CA GLN A 514 -31.96 0.45 -1.09
C GLN A 514 -30.68 0.96 -0.39
N CYS A 515 -29.82 1.66 -1.12
CA CYS A 515 -28.62 2.28 -0.55
C CYS A 515 -28.89 3.66 0.09
N CYS A 516 -30.11 4.20 -0.02
CA CYS A 516 -30.44 5.46 0.62
C CYS A 516 -30.36 5.33 2.14
N PRO A 517 -29.90 6.38 2.85
CA PRO A 517 -29.65 6.28 4.28
C PRO A 517 -30.90 5.91 5.12
N GLU A 518 -32.12 6.11 4.61
CA GLU A 518 -33.38 5.62 5.21
C GLU A 518 -33.46 4.10 5.41
N TYR A 519 -32.79 3.31 4.56
CA TYR A 519 -32.88 1.84 4.56
C TYR A 519 -31.62 1.16 5.08
N VAL A 520 -30.55 1.92 5.35
CA VAL A 520 -29.29 1.37 5.86
C VAL A 520 -29.38 1.22 7.38
N ARG A 521 -29.37 -0.03 7.82
CA ARG A 521 -29.33 -0.41 9.23
C ARG A 521 -27.91 -0.76 9.66
N ASP A 522 -27.60 -0.50 10.93
CA ASP A 522 -26.42 -1.06 11.58
C ASP A 522 -26.57 -2.60 11.72
N ILE A 523 -25.50 -3.23 12.22
CA ILE A 523 -25.46 -4.65 12.57
C ILE A 523 -26.49 -5.06 13.65
N HIS A 524 -27.06 -4.10 14.40
CA HIS A 524 -28.07 -4.32 15.44
C HIS A 524 -29.50 -4.04 14.96
N GLY A 525 -29.68 -3.65 13.71
CA GLY A 525 -30.98 -3.37 13.10
C GLY A 525 -31.51 -1.94 13.34
N SER A 526 -30.74 -1.07 14.00
CA SER A 526 -31.04 0.35 14.21
C SER A 526 -30.74 1.17 12.96
N HIS A 527 -31.44 2.28 12.77
CA HIS A 527 -31.15 3.19 11.65
C HIS A 527 -29.78 3.82 11.84
N LEU A 528 -28.89 3.64 10.86
CA LEU A 528 -27.55 4.25 10.91
C LEU A 528 -27.63 5.79 10.79
N TRP A 529 -28.77 6.31 10.33
CA TRP A 529 -28.96 7.68 9.88
C TRP A 529 -30.33 8.22 10.38
N ASP A 530 -30.33 9.07 11.40
CA ASP A 530 -31.57 9.58 12.04
C ASP A 530 -32.04 10.93 11.48
N ASP A 531 -31.30 11.55 10.55
CA ASP A 531 -31.62 12.88 10.01
C ASP A 531 -32.60 12.79 8.83
N SER A 532 -33.89 12.99 9.08
CA SER A 532 -34.97 12.73 8.11
C SER A 532 -34.96 13.62 6.86
N GLU A 533 -34.42 14.85 6.90
CA GLU A 533 -34.61 15.81 5.80
C GLU A 533 -33.72 15.54 4.57
N LEU A 534 -32.43 15.25 4.77
CA LEU A 534 -31.51 14.92 3.66
C LEU A 534 -31.83 13.55 3.05
N ILE A 535 -32.32 12.64 3.87
CA ILE A 535 -32.69 11.27 3.52
C ILE A 535 -33.87 11.26 2.55
N VAL A 536 -34.97 11.93 2.93
CA VAL A 536 -36.17 12.07 2.09
C VAL A 536 -35.86 12.78 0.77
N LYS A 537 -35.01 13.80 0.82
CA LYS A 537 -34.59 14.54 -0.38
C LYS A 537 -33.85 13.65 -1.38
N THR A 538 -32.95 12.79 -0.92
CA THR A 538 -32.14 11.91 -1.79
C THR A 538 -33.02 10.90 -2.52
N ALA A 539 -33.91 10.23 -1.80
CA ALA A 539 -34.83 9.25 -2.40
C ALA A 539 -35.78 9.91 -3.42
N SER A 540 -36.29 11.09 -3.09
CA SER A 540 -37.13 11.91 -3.96
C SER A 540 -36.41 12.31 -5.26
N GLU A 541 -35.14 12.71 -5.17
CA GLU A 541 -34.33 13.07 -6.35
C GLU A 541 -34.11 11.89 -7.30
N ILE A 542 -33.80 10.70 -6.78
CA ILE A 542 -33.62 9.47 -7.57
C ILE A 542 -34.91 9.11 -8.30
N GLN A 543 -36.02 9.08 -7.56
CA GLN A 543 -37.34 8.76 -8.10
C GLN A 543 -37.77 9.79 -9.16
N CYS A 544 -37.49 11.07 -8.92
CA CYS A 544 -37.75 12.14 -9.87
C CYS A 544 -36.91 12.01 -11.15
N ALA A 545 -35.61 11.75 -11.02
CA ALA A 545 -34.70 11.58 -12.15
C ALA A 545 -35.09 10.37 -13.03
N TRP A 546 -35.45 9.25 -12.42
CA TRP A 546 -35.93 8.07 -13.16
C TRP A 546 -37.30 8.30 -13.80
N GLY A 547 -38.23 8.91 -13.07
CA GLY A 547 -39.56 9.27 -13.57
C GLY A 547 -39.50 10.18 -14.80
N LEU A 548 -38.65 11.21 -14.78
CA LEU A 548 -38.43 12.11 -15.92
C LEU A 548 -37.78 11.39 -17.12
N ARG A 549 -36.91 10.40 -16.88
CA ARG A 549 -36.28 9.63 -17.95
C ARG A 549 -37.26 8.66 -18.62
N LEU A 550 -38.13 8.01 -17.85
CA LEU A 550 -39.22 7.20 -18.39
C LEU A 550 -40.19 8.04 -19.22
N TYR A 551 -40.46 9.27 -18.77
CA TYR A 551 -41.25 10.23 -19.52
C TYR A 551 -40.61 10.57 -20.88
N ALA A 552 -39.32 10.90 -20.90
CA ALA A 552 -38.58 11.18 -22.13
C ALA A 552 -38.51 9.97 -23.09
N ARG A 553 -38.64 8.75 -22.58
CA ARG A 553 -38.72 7.50 -23.36
C ARG A 553 -40.14 7.13 -23.81
N GLY A 554 -41.16 7.93 -23.45
CA GLY A 554 -42.56 7.68 -23.81
C GLY A 554 -43.31 6.71 -22.88
N HIS A 555 -42.75 6.33 -21.74
CA HIS A 555 -43.39 5.45 -20.76
C HIS A 555 -44.16 6.23 -19.70
N GLU A 556 -45.29 6.83 -20.08
CA GLU A 556 -46.01 7.81 -19.23
C GLU A 556 -46.58 7.20 -17.94
N ALA A 557 -47.19 6.02 -17.99
CA ALA A 557 -47.78 5.39 -16.80
C ALA A 557 -46.71 5.01 -15.76
N ALA A 558 -45.58 4.47 -16.21
CA ALA A 558 -44.46 4.14 -15.35
C ALA A 558 -43.78 5.40 -14.81
N SER A 559 -43.68 6.47 -15.62
CA SER A 559 -43.18 7.77 -15.17
C SER A 559 -44.01 8.35 -14.02
N LEU A 560 -45.33 8.35 -14.16
CA LEU A 560 -46.25 8.86 -13.12
C LEU A 560 -46.14 8.07 -11.82
N TYR A 561 -45.97 6.75 -11.89
CA TYR A 561 -45.75 5.91 -10.71
C TYR A 561 -44.52 6.33 -9.90
N TRP A 562 -43.39 6.62 -10.57
CA TRP A 562 -42.17 7.05 -9.90
C TRP A 562 -42.24 8.50 -9.43
N LEU A 563 -42.79 9.40 -10.24
CA LEU A 563 -42.97 10.81 -9.87
C LEU A 563 -43.93 10.97 -8.70
N ALA A 564 -45.02 10.21 -8.62
CA ALA A 564 -45.98 10.29 -7.51
C ALA A 564 -45.39 9.91 -6.14
N ARG A 565 -44.27 9.17 -6.12
CA ARG A 565 -43.57 8.75 -4.91
C ARG A 565 -42.48 9.73 -4.47
N ALA A 566 -42.00 10.57 -5.38
CA ALA A 566 -41.03 11.60 -5.06
C ALA A 566 -41.70 12.69 -4.22
N GLU A 567 -41.29 12.87 -2.96
CA GLU A 567 -41.66 14.04 -2.16
C GLU A 567 -40.94 15.28 -2.70
N SER A 568 -41.48 15.86 -3.76
CA SER A 568 -40.90 17.02 -4.43
C SER A 568 -42.00 18.01 -4.78
N LYS A 569 -41.80 19.29 -4.46
CA LYS A 569 -42.67 20.39 -4.94
C LYS A 569 -42.82 20.38 -6.47
N LEU A 570 -41.87 19.80 -7.20
CA LEU A 570 -41.95 19.59 -8.65
C LEU A 570 -43.05 18.61 -9.04
N VAL A 571 -43.33 17.59 -8.22
CA VAL A 571 -44.42 16.63 -8.40
C VAL A 571 -45.76 17.30 -8.16
N ALA A 572 -45.88 18.16 -7.16
CA ALA A 572 -47.07 19.00 -7.00
C ALA A 572 -47.30 19.90 -8.23
N THR A 573 -46.23 20.40 -8.85
CA THR A 573 -46.31 21.29 -10.02
C THR A 573 -46.64 20.52 -11.31
N LEU A 574 -45.96 19.40 -11.59
CA LEU A 574 -46.22 18.52 -12.74
C LEU A 574 -47.56 17.78 -12.62
N ALA A 575 -47.92 17.32 -11.43
CA ALA A 575 -49.24 16.76 -11.15
C ALA A 575 -50.32 17.84 -11.31
N SER A 576 -50.10 19.10 -10.86
CA SER A 576 -51.08 20.17 -11.10
C SER A 576 -51.27 20.50 -12.58
N GLN A 577 -50.20 20.50 -13.38
CA GLN A 577 -50.26 20.82 -14.81
C GLN A 577 -50.87 19.68 -15.64
N ARG A 578 -50.59 18.41 -15.29
CA ARG A 578 -51.15 17.24 -16.01
C ARG A 578 -52.48 16.73 -15.47
N LEU A 579 -52.81 16.90 -14.18
CA LEU A 579 -54.19 16.70 -13.72
C LEU A 579 -55.12 17.69 -14.42
N HIS A 580 -54.67 18.93 -14.71
CA HIS A 580 -55.51 19.86 -15.46
C HIS A 580 -55.81 19.38 -16.88
N SER A 581 -54.84 18.76 -17.58
CA SER A 581 -55.06 18.20 -18.93
C SER A 581 -55.78 16.85 -18.91
N PHE A 582 -55.57 16.02 -17.88
CA PHE A 582 -56.21 14.71 -17.75
C PHE A 582 -57.67 14.83 -17.27
N VAL A 583 -57.97 15.78 -16.37
CA VAL A 583 -59.34 16.08 -15.92
C VAL A 583 -60.14 16.81 -17.02
N GLN A 584 -59.49 17.65 -17.86
CA GLN A 584 -60.17 18.23 -19.03
C GLN A 584 -60.41 17.22 -20.16
N GLY A 585 -59.58 16.17 -20.29
CA GLY A 585 -59.78 15.13 -21.31
C GLY A 585 -60.83 14.06 -20.95
N VAL A 586 -61.21 13.96 -19.68
CA VAL A 586 -62.23 12.99 -19.20
C VAL A 586 -63.61 13.65 -19.03
N GLY A 587 -63.69 14.98 -19.11
CA GLY A 587 -64.94 15.72 -18.99
C GLY A 587 -65.87 15.67 -20.22
N ASP A 588 -65.36 15.26 -21.39
CA ASP A 588 -66.13 15.24 -22.66
C ASP A 588 -66.44 13.81 -23.16
N SER A 589 -66.20 12.77 -22.36
CA SER A 589 -66.54 11.39 -22.73
C SER A 589 -67.04 10.52 -21.56
N LEU A 590 -67.88 11.08 -20.69
CA LEU A 590 -68.73 10.31 -19.76
C LEU A 590 -70.20 10.48 -20.13
#